data_AF-A0A9E3TXL4-F1
#
_entry.id   AF-A0A9E3TXL4-F1
#
_cell.length_a   1.000
_cell.length_b   1.000
_cell.length_c   1.000
_cell.angle_alpha   90.00
_cell.angle_beta   90.00
_cell.angle_gamma   90.00
#
_symmetry.space_group_name_H-M   'P 1'
#
loop_
_entity.id
_entity.type
_entity.pdbx_description
1 polymer ?
#
loop_
_entity_poly.entity_id
_entity_poly.type
_entity_poly.pdbx_seq_one_letter_code
_entity_poly.pdbx_strand_id
1 'polypeptide(L)'
;FVLGLSTPQLNRDHDYHGVAANQLLALEHWGLLRVDPHSDTIDRLRELLRDGGTTKEKADEEVARATAARDQRPAPRRSPLLARWPEHYDQLADPYNANASLDERARSYLHVNCASCHIGAGGGNAQFEVAYKTSLDDAKLVGVRPLHNTFGITEPALVAPGRPDRSLLFHRLSLRGSGQMPPLGTAVPDERAVQLIREWIADMPAAASKEGS
;
A
#
# COMPACT_ATOMS: atom_id res chain seq x y z
N PHE A 1 -6.17 -15.72 -2.25
CA PHE A 1 -4.85 -15.32 -2.76
C PHE A 1 -4.22 -14.42 -1.72
N VAL A 2 -3.14 -14.86 -1.08
CA VAL A 2 -2.30 -13.92 -0.31
C VAL A 2 -1.60 -13.10 -1.38
N LEU A 3 -1.84 -11.79 -1.43
CA LEU A 3 -1.00 -10.88 -2.21
C LEU A 3 0.43 -11.13 -1.72
N GLY A 4 1.25 -11.75 -2.57
CA GLY A 4 2.61 -12.15 -2.22
C GLY A 4 3.47 -10.96 -1.79
N LEU A 5 4.65 -11.25 -1.26
CA LEU A 5 5.64 -10.23 -0.93
C LEU A 5 5.82 -9.26 -2.11
N SER A 6 5.66 -7.97 -1.85
CA SER A 6 5.82 -6.93 -2.87
C SER A 6 7.15 -6.21 -2.70
N THR A 7 7.73 -5.71 -3.80
CA THR A 7 8.98 -4.94 -3.77
C THR A 7 8.94 -3.81 -2.74
N PRO A 8 7.86 -3.00 -2.62
CA PRO A 8 7.78 -1.94 -1.61
C PRO A 8 7.85 -2.42 -0.16
N GLN A 9 7.36 -3.63 0.13
CA GLN A 9 7.41 -4.22 1.48
C GLN A 9 8.82 -4.75 1.83
N LEU A 10 9.54 -5.23 0.82
CA LEU A 10 10.89 -5.78 0.97
C LEU A 10 11.97 -4.70 0.88
N ASN A 11 11.69 -3.55 0.28
CA ASN A 11 12.65 -2.46 0.15
C ASN A 11 12.82 -1.72 1.49
N ARG A 12 13.54 -2.33 2.42
CA ARG A 12 13.86 -1.77 3.73
C ARG A 12 15.13 -2.39 4.27
N ASP A 13 15.74 -1.73 5.23
CA ASP A 13 16.82 -2.33 6.01
C ASP A 13 16.28 -3.33 7.01
N HIS A 14 16.99 -4.44 7.16
CA HIS A 14 16.71 -5.48 8.14
C HIS A 14 17.99 -5.89 8.85
N ASP A 15 17.88 -6.14 10.14
CA ASP A 15 18.99 -6.61 10.95
C ASP A 15 19.11 -8.15 10.83
N TYR A 16 20.15 -8.60 10.13
CA TYR A 16 20.49 -10.01 9.97
C TYR A 16 21.51 -10.44 11.04
N HIS A 17 21.09 -10.45 12.30
CA HIS A 17 21.92 -10.85 13.45
C HIS A 17 23.17 -9.97 13.68
N GLY A 18 22.97 -8.65 13.72
CA GLY A 18 24.01 -7.64 13.96
C GLY A 18 24.57 -6.99 12.69
N VAL A 19 24.03 -7.35 11.52
CA VAL A 19 24.40 -6.76 10.22
C VAL A 19 23.15 -6.19 9.58
N ALA A 20 23.04 -4.87 9.57
CA ALA A 20 21.98 -4.18 8.84
C ALA A 20 22.27 -4.21 7.34
N ALA A 21 21.32 -4.72 6.56
CA ALA A 21 21.36 -4.69 5.10
C ALA A 21 19.95 -4.53 4.52
N ASN A 22 19.85 -3.90 3.36
CA ASN A 22 18.59 -3.82 2.64
C ASN A 22 18.15 -5.24 2.22
N GLN A 23 16.88 -5.60 2.46
CA GLN A 23 16.42 -6.98 2.22
C GLN A 23 16.47 -7.35 0.73
N LEU A 24 16.26 -6.42 -0.20
CA LEU A 24 16.38 -6.70 -1.63
C LEU A 24 17.83 -7.09 -2.00
N LEU A 25 18.82 -6.38 -1.47
CA LEU A 25 20.23 -6.73 -1.67
C LEU A 25 20.61 -8.06 -1.02
N ALA A 26 20.12 -8.32 0.19
CA ALA A 26 20.34 -9.61 0.84
C ALA A 26 19.78 -10.77 0.00
N LEU A 27 18.55 -10.62 -0.52
CA LEU A 27 17.91 -11.63 -1.38
C LEU A 27 18.62 -11.79 -2.73
N GLU A 28 19.15 -10.70 -3.31
CA GLU A 28 20.03 -10.75 -4.47
C GLU A 28 21.30 -11.56 -4.19
N HIS A 29 22.02 -11.22 -3.11
CA HIS A 29 23.27 -11.90 -2.73
C HIS A 29 23.06 -13.39 -2.45
N TRP A 30 21.91 -13.77 -1.91
CA TRP A 30 21.53 -15.17 -1.71
C TRP A 30 21.03 -15.86 -2.99
N GLY A 31 20.90 -15.13 -4.10
CA GLY A 31 20.43 -15.66 -5.37
C GLY A 31 18.95 -16.08 -5.35
N LEU A 32 18.17 -15.57 -4.39
CA LEU A 32 16.75 -15.87 -4.20
C LEU A 32 15.84 -15.02 -5.09
N LEU A 33 16.36 -13.91 -5.63
CA LEU A 33 15.62 -13.10 -6.60
C LEU A 33 15.71 -13.67 -8.01
N ARG A 34 14.65 -13.45 -8.77
CA ARG A 34 14.57 -13.70 -10.21
C ARG A 34 13.80 -12.56 -10.85
N VAL A 35 14.52 -11.49 -11.20
CA VAL A 35 13.94 -10.30 -11.80
C VAL A 35 13.92 -10.40 -13.32
N ASP A 36 13.00 -9.66 -13.93
CA ASP A 36 12.92 -9.48 -15.37
C ASP A 36 13.52 -8.11 -15.75
N PRO A 37 14.81 -8.04 -16.12
CA PRO A 37 15.47 -6.77 -16.39
C PRO A 37 14.88 -6.04 -17.62
N HIS A 38 14.19 -6.76 -18.50
CA HIS A 38 13.58 -6.19 -19.68
C HIS A 38 12.31 -5.42 -19.33
N SER A 39 11.42 -6.02 -18.53
CA SER A 39 10.25 -5.33 -18.01
C SER A 39 10.65 -4.07 -17.22
N ASP A 40 11.69 -4.17 -16.38
CA ASP A 40 12.23 -3.01 -15.63
C ASP A 40 12.72 -1.89 -16.56
N THR A 41 13.45 -2.25 -17.63
CA THR A 41 13.93 -1.27 -18.62
C THR A 41 12.79 -0.58 -19.37
N ILE A 42 11.75 -1.34 -19.70
CA ILE A 42 10.54 -0.80 -20.36
C ILE A 42 9.83 0.20 -19.43
N ASP A 43 9.65 -0.17 -18.15
CA ASP A 43 9.01 0.71 -17.17
C ASP A 43 9.83 1.99 -16.95
N ARG A 44 11.16 1.88 -16.92
CA ARG A 44 12.06 3.02 -16.85
C ARG A 44 11.96 3.92 -18.08
N LEU A 45 11.84 3.36 -19.28
CA LEU A 45 11.63 4.15 -20.49
C LEU A 45 10.32 4.95 -20.40
N ARG A 46 9.25 4.32 -19.90
CA ARG A 46 7.98 5.02 -19.66
C ARG A 46 8.14 6.15 -18.65
N GLU A 47 8.84 5.92 -17.55
CA GLU A 47 9.11 6.95 -16.52
C GLU A 47 9.89 8.12 -17.09
N LEU A 48 11.01 7.87 -17.77
CA LEU A 48 11.84 8.92 -18.37
C LEU A 48 11.05 9.79 -19.38
N LEU A 49 10.16 9.17 -20.18
CA LEU A 49 9.32 9.90 -21.11
C LEU A 49 8.31 10.80 -20.38
N ARG A 50 7.69 10.30 -19.30
CA ARG A 50 6.74 11.07 -18.48
C ARG A 50 7.44 12.22 -17.76
N ASP A 51 8.61 11.99 -17.20
CA ASP A 51 9.42 13.02 -16.53
C ASP A 51 9.90 14.10 -17.51
N GLY A 52 10.10 13.72 -18.77
CA GLY A 52 10.35 14.64 -19.89
C GLY A 52 9.13 15.44 -20.36
N GLY A 53 7.98 15.33 -19.69
CA GLY A 53 6.75 16.06 -20.00
C GLY A 53 5.82 15.37 -21.02
N THR A 54 6.06 14.10 -21.34
CA THR A 54 5.20 13.33 -22.25
C THR A 54 3.93 12.86 -21.52
N THR A 55 2.77 12.92 -22.18
CA THR A 55 1.54 12.34 -21.62
C THR A 55 1.65 10.82 -21.51
N LYS A 56 0.86 10.21 -20.62
CA LYS A 56 0.87 8.75 -20.42
C LYS A 56 0.63 8.00 -21.74
N GLU A 57 -0.34 8.44 -22.52
CA GLU A 57 -0.74 7.81 -23.79
C GLU A 57 0.41 7.84 -24.80
N LYS A 58 1.07 8.99 -24.92
CA LYS A 58 2.21 9.16 -25.85
C LYS A 58 3.44 8.38 -25.37
N ALA A 59 3.68 8.31 -24.06
CA ALA A 59 4.76 7.52 -23.49
C ALA A 59 4.54 6.03 -23.75
N ASP A 60 3.31 5.54 -23.60
CA ASP A 60 2.95 4.16 -23.89
C ASP A 60 3.08 3.82 -25.38
N GLU A 61 2.68 4.73 -26.27
CA GLU A 61 2.87 4.59 -27.72
C GLU A 61 4.34 4.54 -28.12
N GLU A 62 5.15 5.45 -27.57
CA GLU A 62 6.60 5.51 -27.80
C GLU A 62 7.28 4.21 -27.34
N VAL A 63 6.95 3.73 -26.15
CA VAL A 63 7.47 2.48 -25.61
C VAL A 63 7.03 1.29 -26.46
N ALA A 64 5.77 1.26 -26.90
CA ALA A 64 5.28 0.21 -27.80
C ALA A 64 6.05 0.20 -29.12
N ARG A 65 6.34 1.39 -29.68
CA ARG A 65 7.15 1.53 -30.89
C ARG A 65 8.59 1.07 -30.68
N ALA A 66 9.23 1.52 -29.60
CA ALA A 66 10.61 1.17 -29.25
C ALA A 66 10.78 -0.33 -28.97
N THR A 67 9.73 -1.00 -28.49
CA THR A 67 9.72 -2.43 -28.15
C THR A 67 9.09 -3.31 -29.24
N ALA A 68 8.69 -2.73 -30.38
CA ALA A 68 7.99 -3.43 -31.46
C ALA A 68 8.87 -4.43 -32.23
N ALA A 69 10.20 -4.28 -32.17
CA ALA A 69 11.15 -5.18 -32.82
C ALA A 69 11.26 -6.51 -32.07
N ARG A 70 10.23 -7.35 -32.23
CA ARG A 70 10.20 -8.71 -31.68
C ARG A 70 11.21 -9.60 -32.42
N ASP A 71 11.80 -10.53 -31.69
CA ASP A 71 12.59 -11.66 -32.21
C ASP A 71 13.93 -11.33 -32.89
N GLN A 72 14.42 -10.08 -32.82
CA GLN A 72 15.78 -9.74 -33.29
C GLN A 72 16.89 -10.28 -32.38
N ARG A 73 16.57 -10.52 -31.10
CA ARG A 73 17.48 -11.10 -30.09
C ARG A 73 16.72 -12.14 -29.26
N PRO A 74 17.41 -13.15 -28.70
CA PRO A 74 16.79 -14.07 -27.75
C PRO A 74 16.12 -13.30 -26.61
N ALA A 75 14.98 -13.80 -26.15
CA ALA A 75 14.28 -13.21 -25.03
C ALA A 75 15.25 -13.08 -23.82
N PRO A 76 15.30 -11.90 -23.18
CA PRO A 76 16.18 -11.67 -22.04
C PRO A 76 15.86 -12.68 -20.93
N ARG A 77 16.90 -13.31 -20.38
CA ARG A 77 16.75 -14.26 -19.29
C ARG A 77 16.51 -13.50 -17.99
N ARG A 78 15.70 -14.11 -17.10
CA ARG A 78 15.57 -13.60 -15.74
C ARG A 78 16.94 -13.58 -15.05
N SER A 79 17.24 -12.49 -14.37
CA SER A 79 18.50 -12.24 -13.68
C SER A 79 18.34 -12.49 -12.18
N PRO A 80 19.35 -13.03 -11.48
CA PRO A 80 19.40 -13.00 -10.02
C PRO A 80 19.72 -11.60 -9.47
N LEU A 81 20.31 -10.73 -10.30
CA LEU A 81 20.69 -9.36 -9.96
C LEU A 81 19.53 -8.40 -10.22
N LEU A 82 19.28 -7.50 -9.28
CA LEU A 82 18.41 -6.35 -9.40
C LEU A 82 18.84 -5.49 -10.60
N ALA A 83 17.86 -4.87 -11.25
CA ALA A 83 18.10 -4.00 -12.39
C ALA A 83 18.65 -2.62 -11.98
N ARG A 84 18.48 -2.24 -10.70
CA ARG A 84 18.91 -0.96 -10.11
C ARG A 84 19.13 -1.08 -8.60
N TRP A 85 19.72 -0.05 -8.00
CA TRP A 85 19.91 0.02 -6.55
C TRP A 85 18.58 0.13 -5.79
N PRO A 86 18.47 -0.41 -4.56
CA PRO A 86 17.26 -0.38 -3.73
C PRO A 86 16.58 0.98 -3.62
N GLU A 87 17.37 2.05 -3.52
CA GLU A 87 16.91 3.45 -3.42
C GLU A 87 16.07 3.93 -4.61
N HIS A 88 16.09 3.21 -5.74
CA HIS A 88 15.28 3.50 -6.92
C HIS A 88 14.03 2.62 -7.03
N TYR A 89 13.78 1.73 -6.07
CA TYR A 89 12.52 0.99 -5.99
C TYR A 89 11.58 1.71 -5.02
N ASP A 90 10.28 1.55 -5.24
CA ASP A 90 9.26 1.99 -4.29
C ASP A 90 9.55 1.39 -2.90
N GLN A 91 9.25 2.15 -1.85
CA GLN A 91 9.39 1.74 -0.45
C GLN A 91 8.16 2.19 0.33
N LEU A 92 7.70 1.35 1.26
CA LEU A 92 6.71 1.75 2.25
C LEU A 92 7.39 2.45 3.42
N ALA A 93 6.75 3.49 3.95
CA ALA A 93 7.21 4.11 5.18
C ALA A 93 7.07 3.12 6.35
N ASP A 94 8.07 3.09 7.23
CA ASP A 94 7.93 2.39 8.50
C ASP A 94 6.83 3.11 9.31
N PRO A 95 5.72 2.42 9.68
CA PRO A 95 4.62 3.03 10.43
C PRO A 95 5.05 3.59 11.78
N TYR A 96 6.25 3.28 12.26
CA TYR A 96 6.80 3.73 13.52
C TYR A 96 7.99 4.68 13.41
N ASN A 97 8.41 5.03 12.19
CA ASN A 97 9.43 6.05 11.98
C ASN A 97 8.80 7.44 12.05
N ALA A 98 9.10 8.19 13.11
CA ALA A 98 8.54 9.53 13.35
C ALA A 98 8.97 10.58 12.30
N ASN A 99 9.98 10.30 11.48
CA ASN A 99 10.43 11.22 10.43
C ASN A 99 9.59 11.14 9.14
N ALA A 100 8.78 10.09 8.98
CA ALA A 100 7.82 9.99 7.88
C ALA A 100 6.50 10.68 8.25
N SER A 101 5.76 11.17 7.26
CA SER A 101 4.49 11.83 7.52
C SER A 101 3.47 10.87 8.11
N LEU A 102 2.50 11.41 8.87
CA LEU A 102 1.45 10.62 9.52
C LEU A 102 0.64 9.81 8.49
N ASP A 103 0.33 10.41 7.34
CA ASP A 103 -0.41 9.76 6.26
C ASP A 103 0.38 8.61 5.61
N GLU A 104 1.65 8.82 5.27
CA GLU A 104 2.49 7.76 4.69
C GLU A 104 2.62 6.57 5.63
N ARG A 105 2.81 6.83 6.94
CA ARG A 105 2.88 5.80 7.98
C ARG A 105 1.59 5.00 8.09
N ALA A 106 0.45 5.69 8.18
CA ALA A 106 -0.86 5.05 8.29
C ALA A 106 -1.20 4.23 7.04
N ARG A 107 -0.98 4.79 5.85
CA ARG A 107 -1.24 4.11 4.57
C ARG A 107 -0.32 2.91 4.35
N SER A 108 0.94 2.99 4.80
CA SER A 108 1.86 1.84 4.78
C SER A 108 1.38 0.70 5.67
N TYR A 109 0.90 1.03 6.89
CA TYR A 109 0.31 0.04 7.80
C TYR A 109 -0.93 -0.63 7.20
N LEU A 110 -1.86 0.16 6.64
CA LEU A 110 -3.08 -0.36 6.01
C LEU A 110 -2.77 -1.22 4.79
N HIS A 111 -1.77 -0.84 3.99
CA HIS A 111 -1.37 -1.62 2.84
C HIS A 111 -0.88 -3.02 3.24
N VAL A 112 0.01 -3.10 4.24
CA VAL A 112 0.57 -4.38 4.69
C VAL A 112 -0.49 -5.26 5.36
N ASN A 113 -1.37 -4.69 6.17
CA ASN A 113 -2.26 -5.46 7.04
C ASN A 113 -3.68 -5.65 6.48
N CYS A 114 -4.10 -4.86 5.50
CA CYS A 114 -5.49 -4.84 5.03
C CYS A 114 -5.62 -5.00 3.52
N ALA A 115 -4.67 -4.51 2.71
CA ALA A 115 -4.81 -4.50 1.25
C ALA A 115 -4.77 -5.88 0.61
N SER A 116 -4.43 -6.95 1.34
CA SER A 116 -4.56 -8.32 0.82
C SER A 116 -6.01 -8.76 0.64
N CYS A 117 -6.93 -8.21 1.44
CA CYS A 117 -8.37 -8.49 1.38
C CYS A 117 -9.19 -7.29 0.88
N HIS A 118 -8.76 -6.07 1.21
CA HIS A 118 -9.42 -4.82 0.85
C HIS A 118 -8.87 -4.27 -0.47
N ILE A 119 -9.18 -4.97 -1.57
CA ILE A 119 -8.94 -4.55 -2.95
C ILE A 119 -10.27 -4.34 -3.68
N GLY A 120 -10.36 -3.41 -4.63
CA GLY A 120 -11.62 -3.07 -5.30
C GLY A 120 -12.40 -4.25 -5.93
N ALA A 121 -11.71 -5.34 -6.28
CA ALA A 121 -12.29 -6.57 -6.83
C ALA A 121 -12.22 -7.78 -5.86
N GLY A 122 -11.93 -7.58 -4.58
CA GLY A 122 -11.56 -8.64 -3.63
C GLY A 122 -12.69 -9.62 -3.27
N GLY A 123 -13.94 -9.30 -3.66
CA GLY A 123 -15.12 -10.04 -3.25
C GLY A 123 -15.41 -9.90 -1.75
N GLY A 124 -16.64 -10.21 -1.34
CA GLY A 124 -17.03 -10.28 0.08
C GLY A 124 -16.86 -8.97 0.86
N ASN A 125 -17.85 -8.09 0.79
CA ASN A 125 -18.15 -7.07 1.81
C ASN A 125 -17.12 -5.93 2.05
N ALA A 126 -15.98 -5.92 1.37
CA ALA A 126 -14.99 -4.85 1.41
C ALA A 126 -15.04 -4.01 0.12
N GLN A 127 -15.99 -3.07 0.02
CA GLN A 127 -16.11 -2.18 -1.15
C GLN A 127 -15.10 -1.02 -1.18
N PHE A 128 -14.10 -1.06 -0.30
CA PHE A 128 -13.08 -0.04 -0.16
C PHE A 128 -11.69 -0.64 -0.38
N GLU A 129 -10.78 0.17 -0.89
CA GLU A 129 -9.45 -0.22 -1.29
C GLU A 129 -8.39 0.54 -0.50
N VAL A 130 -7.41 -0.18 0.04
CA VAL A 130 -6.36 0.39 0.90
C VAL A 130 -4.95 0.06 0.40
N ALA A 131 -4.83 -0.23 -0.89
CA ALA A 131 -3.51 -0.37 -1.49
C ALA A 131 -2.76 0.98 -1.45
N TYR A 132 -1.44 0.95 -1.25
CA TYR A 132 -0.64 2.15 -1.03
C TYR A 132 -0.68 3.15 -2.20
N LYS A 133 -0.93 2.67 -3.43
CA LYS A 133 -1.05 3.52 -4.62
C LYS A 133 -2.47 4.05 -4.87
N THR A 134 -3.46 3.61 -4.09
CA THR A 134 -4.85 4.03 -4.22
C THR A 134 -5.05 5.33 -3.43
N SER A 135 -5.51 6.38 -4.11
CA SER A 135 -5.79 7.67 -3.48
C SER A 135 -6.90 7.53 -2.44
N LEU A 136 -6.97 8.41 -1.45
CA LEU A 136 -8.06 8.37 -0.45
C LEU A 136 -9.43 8.63 -1.06
N ASP A 137 -9.49 9.41 -2.14
CA ASP A 137 -10.73 9.69 -2.88
C ASP A 137 -11.22 8.44 -3.62
N ASP A 138 -10.31 7.68 -4.22
CA ASP A 138 -10.63 6.43 -4.92
C ASP A 138 -10.82 5.24 -3.97
N ALA A 139 -10.28 5.33 -2.75
CA ALA A 139 -10.30 4.27 -1.76
C ALA A 139 -11.71 3.90 -1.30
N LYS A 140 -12.71 4.76 -1.48
CA LYS A 140 -14.09 4.57 -0.96
C LYS A 140 -14.11 4.25 0.55
N LEU A 141 -13.18 4.86 1.27
CA LEU A 141 -12.96 4.61 2.70
C LEU A 141 -13.48 5.76 3.57
N VAL A 142 -13.16 7.00 3.17
CA VAL A 142 -13.39 8.19 3.99
C VAL A 142 -14.83 8.68 3.83
N GLY A 143 -15.52 8.90 4.95
CA GLY A 143 -16.92 9.35 4.98
C GLY A 143 -17.95 8.31 4.52
N VAL A 144 -17.53 7.09 4.21
CA VAL A 144 -18.41 6.04 3.67
C VAL A 144 -19.15 5.33 4.79
N ARG A 145 -20.48 5.24 4.68
CA ARG A 145 -21.31 4.53 5.66
C ARG A 145 -21.07 3.01 5.58
N PRO A 146 -20.87 2.30 6.70
CA PRO A 146 -20.71 0.85 6.71
C PRO A 146 -21.99 0.13 6.28
N LEU A 147 -21.85 -0.99 5.56
CA LEU A 147 -22.96 -1.77 5.03
C LEU A 147 -23.55 -2.82 6.01
N HIS A 148 -22.76 -3.25 7.00
CA HIS A 148 -23.11 -4.40 7.84
C HIS A 148 -23.38 -3.99 9.30
N ASN A 149 -22.43 -4.27 10.18
CA ASN A 149 -22.54 -3.98 11.60
C ASN A 149 -21.95 -2.60 11.90
N THR A 150 -22.69 -1.79 12.63
CA THR A 150 -22.28 -0.47 13.11
C THR A 150 -21.69 -0.49 14.52
N PHE A 151 -21.72 -1.63 15.21
CA PHE A 151 -21.24 -1.81 16.58
C PHE A 151 -21.88 -0.84 17.59
N GLY A 152 -23.11 -0.36 17.31
CA GLY A 152 -23.79 0.64 18.13
C GLY A 152 -23.19 2.05 18.04
N ILE A 153 -22.28 2.29 17.09
CA ILE A 153 -21.65 3.60 16.87
C ILE A 153 -22.68 4.55 16.23
N THR A 154 -22.85 5.73 16.83
CA THR A 154 -23.70 6.81 16.31
C THR A 154 -23.03 7.49 15.12
N GLU A 155 -23.77 7.68 14.03
CA GLU A 155 -23.28 8.27 12.77
C GLU A 155 -21.98 7.60 12.25
N PRO A 156 -22.01 6.27 12.03
CA PRO A 156 -20.80 5.51 11.73
C PRO A 156 -20.32 5.74 10.30
N ALA A 157 -19.01 5.85 10.14
CA ALA A 157 -18.32 5.75 8.87
C ALA A 157 -17.22 4.66 8.93
N LEU A 158 -16.79 4.14 7.78
CA LEU A 158 -15.60 3.28 7.71
C LEU A 158 -14.39 4.02 8.29
N VAL A 159 -14.16 5.25 7.81
CA VAL A 159 -13.33 6.28 8.44
C VAL A 159 -14.12 7.59 8.48
N ALA A 160 -14.35 8.14 9.66
CA ALA A 160 -14.98 9.44 9.85
C ALA A 160 -13.89 10.51 10.06
N PRO A 161 -13.69 11.47 9.13
CA PRO A 161 -12.67 12.50 9.25
C PRO A 161 -12.76 13.27 10.57
N GLY A 162 -11.64 13.37 11.29
CA GLY A 162 -11.55 14.07 12.58
C GLY A 162 -12.28 13.36 13.73
N ARG A 163 -12.92 12.20 13.50
CA ARG A 163 -13.79 11.52 14.48
C ARG A 163 -13.44 10.03 14.62
N PRO A 164 -12.34 9.69 15.33
CA PRO A 164 -11.96 8.29 15.57
C PRO A 164 -13.04 7.48 16.28
N ASP A 165 -13.83 8.11 17.16
CA ASP A 165 -14.96 7.51 17.88
C ASP A 165 -16.08 7.00 16.95
N ARG A 166 -16.20 7.58 15.76
CA ARG A 166 -17.20 7.23 14.74
C ARG A 166 -16.67 6.31 13.65
N SER A 167 -15.40 5.92 13.74
CA SER A 167 -14.69 5.20 12.69
C SER A 167 -14.64 3.71 12.97
N LEU A 168 -15.29 2.92 12.12
CA LEU A 168 -15.31 1.46 12.25
C LEU A 168 -13.93 0.84 12.04
N LEU A 169 -13.09 1.40 11.17
CA LEU A 169 -11.74 0.91 10.96
C LEU A 169 -10.96 0.92 12.27
N PHE A 170 -10.99 2.05 13.00
CA PHE A 170 -10.35 2.18 14.30
C PHE A 170 -10.96 1.23 15.34
N HIS A 171 -12.30 1.17 15.42
CA HIS A 171 -12.98 0.30 16.38
C HIS A 171 -12.58 -1.18 16.19
N ARG A 172 -12.62 -1.67 14.94
CA ARG A 172 -12.36 -3.08 14.63
C ARG A 172 -10.88 -3.46 14.77
N LEU A 173 -9.97 -2.50 14.57
CA LEU A 173 -8.53 -2.70 14.78
C LEU A 173 -8.19 -2.92 16.26
N SER A 174 -8.90 -2.22 17.14
CA SER A 174 -8.73 -2.28 18.61
C SER A 174 -9.44 -3.47 19.26
N LEU A 175 -10.38 -4.12 18.57
CA LEU A 175 -11.15 -5.25 19.11
C LEU A 175 -10.40 -6.58 18.98
N ARG A 176 -10.67 -7.51 19.90
CA ARG A 176 -10.38 -8.94 19.74
C ARG A 176 -11.64 -9.76 19.99
N GLY A 177 -11.84 -10.82 19.19
CA GLY A 177 -13.04 -11.62 19.13
C GLY A 177 -13.98 -11.22 17.99
N SER A 178 -15.29 -11.27 18.24
CA SER A 178 -16.31 -11.07 17.19
C SER A 178 -16.20 -9.69 16.53
N GLY A 179 -16.04 -9.67 15.21
CA GLY A 179 -15.95 -8.43 14.42
C GLY A 179 -14.56 -7.79 14.34
N GLN A 180 -13.52 -8.39 14.94
CA GLN A 180 -12.15 -7.89 14.86
C GLN A 180 -11.61 -7.81 13.43
N MET A 181 -10.59 -6.97 13.24
CA MET A 181 -9.77 -6.94 12.04
C MET A 181 -8.27 -6.92 12.38
N PRO A 182 -7.43 -7.75 11.73
CA PRO A 182 -7.79 -8.84 10.80
C PRO A 182 -8.67 -9.91 11.47
N PRO A 183 -9.54 -10.61 10.72
CA PRO A 183 -10.53 -11.53 11.31
C PRO A 183 -9.89 -12.76 11.96
N LEU A 184 -8.63 -13.07 11.60
CA LEU A 184 -7.85 -14.20 12.11
C LEU A 184 -6.39 -13.77 12.24
N GLY A 185 -5.60 -14.57 12.98
CA GLY A 185 -4.13 -14.41 13.04
C GLY A 185 -3.62 -13.47 14.13
N THR A 186 -4.50 -12.81 14.90
CA THR A 186 -4.11 -11.94 16.02
C THR A 186 -4.91 -12.24 17.28
N ALA A 187 -4.22 -12.29 18.43
CA ALA A 187 -4.83 -12.49 19.75
C ALA A 187 -4.75 -11.24 20.65
N VAL A 188 -3.85 -10.30 20.35
CA VAL A 188 -3.62 -9.06 21.12
C VAL A 188 -3.63 -7.86 20.16
N PRO A 189 -4.26 -6.72 20.52
CA PRO A 189 -4.15 -5.45 19.81
C PRO A 189 -2.70 -5.01 19.59
N ASP A 190 -2.38 -4.54 18.37
CA ASP A 190 -1.16 -3.77 18.17
C ASP A 190 -1.45 -2.34 18.63
N GLU A 191 -1.15 -2.05 19.89
CA GLU A 191 -1.44 -0.76 20.52
C GLU A 191 -0.80 0.42 19.78
N ARG A 192 0.39 0.21 19.20
CA ARG A 192 1.10 1.27 18.46
C ARG A 192 0.40 1.57 17.14
N ALA A 193 -0.05 0.54 16.44
CA ALA A 193 -0.83 0.70 15.22
C ALA A 193 -2.22 1.30 15.50
N VAL A 194 -2.88 0.88 16.58
CA VAL A 194 -4.16 1.45 17.02
C VAL A 194 -4.01 2.95 17.28
N GLN A 195 -2.95 3.35 17.98
CA GLN A 195 -2.66 4.76 18.23
C GLN A 195 -2.34 5.54 16.94
N LEU A 196 -1.51 4.99 16.05
CA LEU A 196 -1.20 5.58 14.76
C LEU A 196 -2.47 5.88 13.94
N ILE A 197 -3.37 4.89 13.85
CA ILE A 197 -4.61 5.03 13.09
C ILE A 197 -5.57 6.02 13.76
N ARG A 198 -5.62 6.05 15.09
CA ARG A 198 -6.39 7.08 15.82
C ARG A 198 -5.92 8.48 15.48
N GLU A 199 -4.61 8.72 15.54
CA GLU A 199 -3.99 10.01 15.22
C GLU A 199 -4.25 10.40 13.77
N TRP A 200 -4.03 9.47 12.84
CA TRP A 200 -4.27 9.69 11.41
C TRP A 200 -5.72 10.10 11.11
N ILE A 201 -6.70 9.43 11.74
CA ILE A 201 -8.11 9.80 11.56
C ILE A 201 -8.42 11.17 12.21
N ALA A 202 -7.83 11.46 13.36
CA ALA A 202 -8.05 12.73 14.07
C ALA A 202 -7.46 13.93 13.32
N ASP A 203 -6.37 13.75 12.58
CA ASP A 203 -5.70 14.78 11.79
C ASP A 203 -6.46 15.13 10.50
N MET A 204 -7.37 14.26 10.04
CA MET A 204 -8.17 14.54 8.84
C MET A 204 -9.10 15.75 9.06
N PRO A 205 -9.27 16.61 8.04
CA PRO A 205 -10.21 17.73 8.13
C PRO A 205 -11.62 17.19 8.30
N ALA A 206 -12.27 17.58 9.41
CA ALA A 206 -13.64 17.17 9.68
C ALA A 206 -14.54 17.58 8.50
N ALA A 207 -15.38 16.66 8.04
CA ALA A 207 -16.39 17.00 7.04
C ALA A 207 -17.26 18.11 7.63
N ALA A 208 -17.36 19.25 6.93
CA ALA A 208 -18.22 20.35 7.33
C ALA A 208 -19.62 19.79 7.58
N SER A 209 -20.12 19.95 8.81
CA SER A 209 -21.47 19.55 9.17
C SER A 209 -22.43 20.25 8.21
N LYS A 210 -23.14 19.47 7.38
CA LYS A 210 -24.33 19.99 6.71
C LYS A 210 -25.42 20.13 7.76
N GLU A 211 -25.34 21.20 8.55
CA GLU A 211 -26.44 21.66 9.38
C GLU A 211 -27.46 22.36 8.49
N GLY A 212 -28.68 21.80 8.43
CA GLY A 212 -29.89 22.52 8.03
C GLY A 212 -30.30 22.46 6.56
N SER A 213 -31.18 21.51 6.22
CA SER A 213 -32.35 21.77 5.37
C SER A 213 -33.51 20.90 5.79
#